data_AF-A0AAD9ERK8-F1
#
_entry.id   AF-A0AAD9ERK8-F1
#
_cell.length_a   1.000
_cell.length_b   1.000
_cell.length_c   1.000
_cell.angle_alpha   90.00
_cell.angle_beta   90.00
_cell.angle_gamma   90.00
#
_symmetry.space_group_name_H-M   'P 1'
#
loop_
_entity.id
_entity.type
_entity.pdbx_description
1 polymer ?
#
loop_
_entity_poly.entity_id
_entity_poly.type
_entity_poly.pdbx_seq_one_letter_code
_entity_poly.pdbx_strand_id
1 'polypeptide(L)'
;MPKPGPPKRKQPRPPKRKQPPPPLAPDPEEEGQRRVRNQNLVAVLGEEDESVRLLEDLLFGGEEQLLDHLLQVDKQQTSVSLDDGGDESGDSEEEGRAKPAKKREAVWIDEDDEREEQVDMKHRFRRDLIRGEAEETLSSRKLQQRMREQ
;
A
#
# COMPACT_ATOMS: atom_id res chain seq x y z
N MET A 1 -29.59 87.93 -44.71
CA MET A 1 -30.47 87.40 -43.64
C MET A 1 -30.03 85.99 -43.27
N PRO A 2 -29.69 85.71 -42.01
CA PRO A 2 -29.57 84.34 -41.50
C PRO A 2 -30.73 84.00 -40.54
N LYS A 3 -31.31 82.80 -40.70
CA LYS A 3 -32.44 82.29 -39.88
C LYS A 3 -31.96 81.78 -38.53
N PRO A 4 -32.79 81.82 -37.47
CA PRO A 4 -32.44 81.22 -36.18
C PRO A 4 -32.40 79.69 -36.31
N GLY A 5 -31.34 79.07 -35.78
CA GLY A 5 -31.18 77.61 -35.75
C GLY A 5 -32.18 76.94 -34.79
N PRO A 6 -32.51 75.65 -35.01
CA PRO A 6 -33.53 74.96 -34.22
C PRO A 6 -33.01 74.64 -32.80
N PRO A 7 -33.90 74.59 -31.79
CA PRO A 7 -33.50 74.27 -30.41
C PRO A 7 -33.07 72.80 -30.28
N LYS A 8 -31.99 72.57 -29.53
CA LYS A 8 -31.43 71.23 -29.28
C LYS A 8 -32.41 70.38 -28.46
N ARG A 9 -32.83 69.23 -29.01
CA ARG A 9 -33.62 68.19 -28.33
C ARG A 9 -32.85 67.64 -27.12
N LYS A 10 -33.47 67.64 -25.94
CA LYS A 10 -32.97 66.92 -24.75
C LYS A 10 -33.23 65.43 -24.93
N GLN A 11 -32.19 64.61 -24.84
CA GLN A 11 -32.32 63.14 -24.84
C GLN A 11 -32.89 62.65 -23.50
N PRO A 12 -33.78 61.65 -23.46
CA PRO A 12 -34.27 61.06 -22.22
C PRO A 12 -33.16 60.26 -21.53
N ARG A 13 -33.10 60.33 -20.20
CA ARG A 13 -32.13 59.58 -19.37
C ARG A 13 -32.49 58.08 -19.36
N PRO A 14 -31.50 57.17 -19.33
CA PRO A 14 -31.77 55.73 -19.28
C PRO A 14 -32.39 55.31 -17.93
N PRO A 15 -33.24 54.26 -17.91
CA PRO A 15 -33.87 53.79 -16.67
C PRO A 15 -32.83 53.17 -15.74
N LYS A 16 -32.92 53.52 -14.45
CA LYS A 16 -32.09 52.92 -13.38
C LYS A 16 -32.42 51.43 -13.25
N ARG A 17 -31.41 50.57 -13.37
CA ARG A 17 -31.52 49.14 -13.07
C ARG A 17 -31.81 48.95 -11.58
N LYS A 18 -32.92 48.29 -11.24
CA LYS A 18 -33.23 47.86 -9.87
C LYS A 18 -32.33 46.69 -9.52
N GLN A 19 -31.61 46.77 -8.40
CA GLN A 19 -30.90 45.62 -7.86
C GLN A 19 -31.91 44.57 -7.36
N PRO A 20 -31.59 43.27 -7.47
CA PRO A 20 -32.43 42.23 -6.88
C PRO A 20 -32.46 42.39 -5.36
N PRO A 21 -33.58 42.07 -4.69
CA PRO A 21 -33.67 42.11 -3.25
C PRO A 21 -32.68 41.12 -2.61
N PRO A 22 -32.18 41.42 -1.39
CA PRO A 22 -31.34 40.49 -0.65
C PRO A 22 -32.10 39.17 -0.39
N PRO A 23 -31.41 38.02 -0.35
CA PRO A 23 -32.05 36.74 -0.08
C PRO A 23 -32.72 36.81 1.30
N LEU A 24 -34.00 36.47 1.33
CA LEU A 24 -34.78 36.39 2.56
C LEU A 24 -34.13 35.32 3.46
N ALA A 25 -33.86 35.65 4.71
CA ALA A 25 -33.43 34.66 5.68
C ALA A 25 -34.49 33.54 5.71
N PRO A 26 -34.09 32.26 5.60
CA PRO A 26 -35.05 31.16 5.62
C PRO A 26 -35.84 31.18 6.92
N ASP A 27 -37.11 30.79 6.84
CA ASP A 27 -37.98 30.68 8.00
C ASP A 27 -37.38 29.67 9.00
N PRO A 28 -37.19 30.04 10.28
CA PRO A 28 -36.64 29.13 11.30
C PRO A 28 -37.42 27.82 11.42
N GLU A 29 -38.74 27.81 11.14
CA GLU A 29 -39.53 26.58 11.17
C GLU A 29 -39.21 25.63 10.00
N GLU A 30 -39.04 26.18 8.79
CA GLU A 30 -38.65 25.41 7.62
C GLU A 30 -37.21 24.88 7.76
N GLU A 31 -36.31 25.69 8.34
CA GLU A 31 -34.95 25.27 8.62
C GLU A 31 -34.92 24.14 9.64
N GLY A 32 -35.74 24.22 10.70
CA GLY A 32 -35.89 23.15 11.69
C GLY A 32 -36.33 21.83 11.04
N GLN A 33 -37.36 21.86 10.20
CA GLN A 33 -37.82 20.68 9.46
C GLN A 33 -36.73 20.12 8.53
N ARG A 34 -35.97 21.00 7.89
CA ARG A 34 -34.87 20.60 7.00
C ARG A 34 -33.73 19.95 7.78
N ARG A 35 -33.42 20.43 8.99
CA ARG A 35 -32.42 19.82 9.87
C ARG A 35 -32.83 18.41 10.30
N VAL A 36 -34.10 18.20 10.69
CA VAL A 36 -34.61 16.87 11.05
C VAL A 36 -34.54 15.90 9.88
N ARG A 37 -34.94 16.33 8.67
CA ARG A 37 -34.82 15.50 7.46
C ARG A 37 -33.37 15.11 7.16
N ASN A 38 -32.45 16.06 7.28
CA ASN A 38 -31.03 15.80 7.08
C ASN A 38 -30.47 14.84 8.13
N GLN A 39 -30.85 14.98 9.40
CA GLN A 39 -30.46 14.05 10.46
C GLN A 39 -30.92 12.62 10.15
N ASN A 40 -32.17 12.46 9.71
CA ASN A 40 -32.70 11.15 9.34
C ASN A 40 -31.96 10.52 8.16
N LEU A 41 -31.56 11.32 7.15
CA LEU A 41 -30.78 10.83 6.01
C LEU A 41 -29.36 10.43 6.39
N VAL A 42 -28.74 11.15 7.34
CA VAL A 42 -27.38 10.84 7.82
C VAL A 42 -27.39 9.62 8.73
N ALA A 43 -28.45 9.40 9.51
CA ALA A 43 -28.57 8.23 10.38
C ALA A 43 -28.48 6.90 9.60
N VAL A 44 -29.10 6.85 8.41
CA VAL A 44 -29.05 5.68 7.51
C VAL A 44 -27.65 5.38 7.00
N LEU A 45 -26.79 6.41 6.85
CA LEU A 45 -25.40 6.21 6.40
C LEU A 45 -24.47 5.69 7.50
N GLY A 46 -24.90 5.73 8.76
CA GLY A 46 -24.14 5.20 9.90
C GLY A 46 -24.61 3.82 10.35
N GLU A 47 -25.65 3.26 9.73
CA GLU A 47 -26.07 1.89 9.95
C GLU A 47 -25.20 0.99 9.06
N GLU A 48 -24.17 0.37 9.65
CA GLU A 48 -23.38 -0.64 8.95
C GLU A 48 -24.26 -1.85 8.65
N ASP A 49 -24.30 -2.25 7.37
CA ASP A 49 -24.98 -3.48 6.96
C ASP A 49 -24.45 -4.66 7.78
N GLU A 50 -25.32 -5.61 8.14
CA GLU A 50 -24.93 -6.82 8.90
C GLU A 50 -23.75 -7.56 8.24
N SER A 51 -23.66 -7.50 6.91
CA SER A 51 -22.56 -8.05 6.11
C SER A 51 -21.24 -7.31 6.34
N VAL A 52 -21.25 -5.99 6.50
CA VAL A 52 -20.07 -5.18 6.79
C VAL A 52 -19.54 -5.51 8.18
N ARG A 53 -20.42 -5.60 9.17
CA ARG A 53 -20.04 -6.00 10.55
C ARG A 53 -19.44 -7.41 10.59
N LEU A 54 -20.04 -8.36 9.86
CA LEU A 54 -19.49 -9.70 9.73
C LEU A 54 -18.10 -9.71 9.07
N LEU A 55 -17.89 -8.87 8.06
CA LEU A 55 -16.58 -8.75 7.39
C LEU A 55 -15.53 -8.11 8.31
N GLU A 56 -15.91 -7.12 9.11
CA GLU A 56 -15.01 -6.51 10.10
C GLU A 56 -14.58 -7.52 11.16
N ASP A 57 -15.52 -8.30 11.70
CA ASP A 57 -15.20 -9.36 12.66
C ASP A 57 -14.30 -10.44 12.04
N LEU A 58 -14.50 -10.80 10.76
CA LEU A 58 -13.67 -11.79 10.08
C LEU A 58 -12.27 -11.26 9.75
N LEU A 59 -12.16 -9.99 9.32
CA LEU A 59 -10.89 -9.39 8.86
C LEU A 59 -10.03 -8.90 10.03
N PHE A 60 -10.66 -8.38 11.09
CA PHE A 60 -9.98 -7.75 12.22
C PHE A 60 -10.19 -8.48 13.56
N GLY A 61 -11.26 -9.27 13.73
CA GLY A 61 -11.60 -9.91 15.01
C GLY A 61 -10.73 -11.12 15.41
N GLY A 62 -9.90 -11.64 14.51
CA GLY A 62 -9.02 -12.79 14.76
C GLY A 62 -7.63 -12.46 15.33
N GLU A 63 -7.33 -11.18 15.59
CA GLU A 63 -5.97 -10.74 15.95
C GLU A 63 -5.47 -11.32 17.28
N GLU A 64 -6.34 -11.49 18.28
CA GLU A 64 -5.94 -12.03 19.59
C GLU A 64 -5.46 -13.48 19.47
N GLN A 65 -6.17 -14.32 18.68
CA GLN A 65 -5.77 -15.71 18.47
C GLN A 65 -4.46 -15.81 17.66
N LEU A 66 -4.25 -14.88 16.72
CA LEU A 66 -2.99 -14.78 15.99
C LEU A 66 -1.83 -14.40 16.92
N LEU A 67 -2.04 -13.44 17.82
CA LEU A 67 -1.04 -13.03 18.81
C LEU A 67 -0.71 -14.18 19.78
N ASP A 68 -1.72 -14.90 20.26
CA ASP A 68 -1.53 -16.08 21.12
C ASP A 68 -0.74 -17.18 20.39
N HIS A 69 -1.08 -17.47 19.13
CA HIS A 69 -0.34 -18.45 18.33
C HIS A 69 1.10 -18.00 18.09
N LEU A 70 1.33 -16.71 17.81
CA LEU A 70 2.69 -16.18 17.61
C LEU A 70 3.52 -16.28 18.90
N LEU A 71 2.95 -15.91 20.05
CA LEU A 71 3.59 -16.07 21.36
C LEU A 71 3.86 -17.54 21.70
N GLN A 72 2.96 -18.45 21.30
CA GLN A 72 3.14 -19.87 21.50
C GLN A 72 4.24 -20.44 20.59
N VAL A 73 4.30 -20.02 19.32
CA VAL A 73 5.38 -20.36 18.40
C VAL A 73 6.71 -19.83 18.93
N ASP A 74 6.79 -18.59 19.41
CA ASP A 74 8.01 -18.04 20.01
C ASP A 74 8.41 -18.82 21.27
N LYS A 75 7.47 -19.22 22.12
CA LYS A 75 7.76 -20.09 23.29
C LYS A 75 8.26 -21.48 22.86
N GLN A 76 7.71 -22.05 21.80
CA GLN A 76 8.16 -23.34 21.25
C GLN A 76 9.53 -23.20 20.58
N GLN A 77 9.78 -22.13 19.83
CA GLN A 77 11.08 -21.87 19.21
C GLN A 77 12.15 -21.50 20.23
N THR A 78 11.81 -20.78 21.30
CA THR A 78 12.76 -20.45 22.38
C THR A 78 13.03 -21.64 23.31
N SER A 79 12.06 -22.54 23.51
CA SER A 79 12.31 -23.80 24.23
C SER A 79 13.11 -24.81 23.39
N VAL A 80 12.93 -24.84 22.06
CA VAL A 80 13.73 -25.67 21.14
C VAL A 80 15.08 -25.03 20.77
N SER A 81 15.28 -23.72 20.99
CA SER A 81 16.56 -23.03 20.69
C SER A 81 17.52 -22.89 21.89
N LEU A 82 17.12 -23.30 23.10
CA LEU A 82 18.03 -23.30 24.26
C LEU A 82 18.61 -24.68 24.60
N ASP A 83 18.18 -25.75 23.93
CA ASP A 83 18.66 -27.12 24.16
C ASP A 83 18.55 -27.98 22.89
N ASP A 84 19.35 -27.69 21.86
CA ASP A 84 19.73 -28.71 20.86
C ASP A 84 21.25 -28.80 20.83
N GLY A 85 21.75 -29.22 21.99
CA GLY A 85 23.12 -29.62 22.27
C GLY A 85 23.15 -30.98 22.96
N GLY A 86 22.31 -31.94 22.55
CA GLY A 86 22.31 -33.32 23.05
C GLY A 86 21.09 -34.10 22.54
N ASP A 87 21.25 -34.91 21.49
CA ASP A 87 21.40 -36.37 21.59
C ASP A 87 20.21 -37.10 22.23
N GLU A 88 19.20 -37.43 21.43
CA GLU A 88 18.53 -38.74 21.55
C GLU A 88 17.86 -39.16 20.23
N SER A 89 18.53 -40.03 19.48
CA SER A 89 17.85 -41.12 18.77
C SER A 89 18.87 -42.19 18.49
N GLY A 90 18.86 -43.20 19.35
CA GLY A 90 19.78 -44.33 19.30
C GLY A 90 19.69 -45.20 18.05
N ASP A 91 20.75 -46.00 17.94
CA ASP A 91 20.96 -47.17 17.08
C ASP A 91 21.52 -46.96 15.67
N SER A 92 22.81 -46.61 15.59
CA SER A 92 23.74 -47.34 14.71
C SER A 92 25.18 -46.91 14.96
N GLU A 93 26.00 -47.88 15.34
CA GLU A 93 27.44 -47.75 15.55
C GLU A 93 28.13 -47.42 14.22
N GLU A 94 28.55 -46.17 14.00
CA GLU A 94 29.60 -45.90 13.02
C GLU A 94 30.43 -44.67 13.41
N GLU A 95 31.74 -44.92 13.53
CA GLU A 95 32.81 -44.01 13.92
C GLU A 95 32.81 -42.70 13.12
N GLY A 96 32.89 -41.58 13.84
CA GLY A 96 33.76 -40.47 13.48
C GLY A 96 33.52 -39.75 12.15
N ARG A 97 32.40 -39.04 11.99
CA ARG A 97 32.42 -37.78 11.22
C ARG A 97 31.25 -36.88 11.60
N ALA A 98 31.54 -35.72 12.20
CA ALA A 98 30.56 -34.63 12.32
C ALA A 98 29.97 -34.36 10.94
N LYS A 99 28.68 -34.67 10.75
CA LYS A 99 27.99 -34.44 9.49
C LYS A 99 28.02 -32.92 9.23
N PRO A 100 28.40 -32.45 8.03
CA PRO A 100 28.36 -31.03 7.73
C PRO A 100 26.94 -30.52 7.96
N ALA A 101 26.81 -29.37 8.65
CA ALA A 101 25.53 -28.74 8.89
C ALA A 101 24.73 -28.70 7.58
N LYS A 102 23.52 -29.25 7.60
CA LYS A 102 22.65 -29.32 6.41
C LYS A 102 22.51 -27.89 5.88
N LYS A 103 22.90 -27.67 4.62
CA LYS A 103 22.77 -26.35 3.97
C LYS A 103 21.30 -25.96 4.04
N ARG A 104 20.99 -24.84 4.69
CA ARG A 104 19.62 -24.33 4.81
C ARG A 104 19.15 -23.97 3.40
N GLU A 105 18.09 -24.61 2.94
CA GLU A 105 17.45 -24.26 1.68
C GLU A 105 16.77 -22.91 1.81
N ALA A 106 16.76 -22.13 0.72
CA ALA A 106 16.11 -20.83 0.71
C ALA A 106 14.61 -21.01 0.92
N VAL A 107 14.01 -20.19 1.78
CA VAL A 107 12.58 -20.30 2.11
C VAL A 107 11.73 -19.94 0.90
N TRP A 108 12.15 -18.96 0.08
CA TRP A 108 11.47 -18.56 -1.16
C TRP A 108 12.46 -18.55 -2.35
N ILE A 109 11.95 -18.99 -3.50
CA ILE A 109 12.58 -18.90 -4.83
C ILE A 109 11.53 -18.18 -5.69
N ASP A 110 11.90 -17.11 -6.39
CA ASP A 110 10.96 -16.45 -7.30
C ASP A 110 10.90 -17.16 -8.66
N GLU A 111 9.80 -16.96 -9.39
CA GLU A 111 9.60 -17.57 -10.72
C GLU A 111 10.61 -17.02 -11.76
N ASP A 112 11.25 -15.89 -11.49
CA ASP A 112 12.20 -15.24 -12.38
C ASP A 112 13.63 -15.79 -12.21
N ASP A 113 14.00 -16.28 -11.03
CA ASP A 113 15.24 -16.98 -10.72
C ASP A 113 15.31 -18.33 -11.45
N GLU A 114 14.17 -18.88 -11.87
CA GLU A 114 14.07 -20.05 -12.75
C GLU A 114 14.41 -19.73 -14.21
N ARG A 115 14.26 -18.47 -14.64
CA ARG A 115 14.55 -18.06 -16.02
C ARG A 115 16.04 -17.82 -16.21
N GLU A 116 16.60 -18.37 -17.28
CA GLU A 116 17.99 -18.11 -17.66
C GLU A 116 18.14 -16.76 -18.37
N GLU A 117 17.99 -15.67 -17.61
CA GLU A 117 18.23 -14.32 -18.13
C GLU A 117 19.74 -14.06 -18.36
N GLN A 118 20.06 -13.51 -19.54
CA GLN A 118 21.42 -13.04 -19.87
C GLN A 118 21.57 -11.57 -19.50
N VAL A 119 22.54 -11.27 -18.64
CA VAL A 119 22.87 -9.94 -18.14
C VAL A 119 24.04 -9.36 -18.92
N ASP A 120 23.92 -8.11 -19.37
CA ASP A 120 25.02 -7.34 -19.95
C ASP A 120 26.02 -6.89 -18.86
N MET A 121 27.26 -7.34 -19.03
CA MET A 121 28.36 -7.06 -18.12
C MET A 121 29.07 -5.74 -18.43
N LYS A 122 28.83 -5.11 -19.58
CA LYS A 122 29.48 -3.84 -19.97
C LYS A 122 29.05 -2.64 -19.14
N HIS A 123 28.09 -2.82 -18.23
CA HIS A 123 27.65 -1.77 -17.33
C HIS A 123 28.74 -1.36 -16.34
N ARG A 124 28.85 -0.05 -16.06
CA ARG A 124 29.95 0.53 -15.26
C ARG A 124 30.12 -0.09 -13.86
N PHE A 125 29.02 -0.50 -13.23
CA PHE A 125 29.01 -1.09 -11.88
C PHE A 125 29.30 -2.59 -11.86
N ARG A 126 29.41 -3.24 -13.04
CA ARG A 126 29.64 -4.69 -13.14
C ARG A 126 31.05 -5.04 -13.59
N ARG A 127 31.90 -4.04 -13.82
CA ARG A 127 33.29 -4.22 -14.30
C ARG A 127 34.11 -5.11 -13.36
N ASP A 128 33.97 -4.92 -12.05
CA ASP A 128 34.75 -5.67 -11.05
C ASP A 128 34.29 -7.14 -10.93
N LEU A 129 33.12 -7.49 -11.48
CA LEU A 129 32.57 -8.84 -11.49
C LEU A 129 32.99 -9.63 -12.75
N ILE A 130 33.64 -8.99 -13.71
CA ILE A 130 34.15 -9.62 -14.94
C ILE A 130 35.51 -10.26 -14.62
N ARG A 131 35.62 -11.58 -14.80
CA ARG A 131 36.90 -12.29 -14.56
C ARG A 131 37.79 -12.37 -15.81
N GLY A 132 37.26 -12.06 -16.99
CA GLY A 132 38.03 -11.98 -18.25
C GLY A 132 37.35 -11.14 -19.32
N GLU A 133 38.12 -10.57 -20.25
CA GLU A 133 37.64 -9.62 -21.28
C GLU A 133 36.57 -10.18 -22.24
N ALA A 134 36.43 -11.51 -22.32
CA ALA A 134 35.45 -12.16 -23.20
C ALA A 134 34.04 -12.31 -22.59
N GLU A 135 33.84 -11.99 -21.31
CA GLU A 135 32.54 -12.14 -20.63
C GLU A 135 31.66 -10.89 -20.82
N GLU A 136 31.20 -10.67 -22.06
CA GLU A 136 30.31 -9.54 -22.38
C GLU A 136 28.88 -9.76 -21.84
N THR A 137 28.41 -11.00 -21.81
CA THR A 137 27.14 -11.41 -21.20
C THR A 137 27.35 -12.56 -20.21
N LEU A 138 26.58 -12.57 -19.11
CA LEU A 138 26.60 -13.64 -18.11
C LEU A 138 25.17 -13.97 -17.66
N SER A 139 24.91 -15.22 -17.28
CA SER A 139 23.60 -15.58 -16.72
C SER A 139 23.38 -14.94 -15.34
N SER A 140 22.12 -14.59 -15.05
CA SER A 140 21.72 -13.96 -13.78
C SER A 140 22.21 -14.75 -12.54
N ARG A 141 22.02 -16.08 -12.54
CA ARG A 141 22.50 -16.97 -11.47
C ARG A 141 24.01 -16.89 -11.23
N LYS A 142 24.81 -16.87 -12.30
CA LYS A 142 26.27 -16.80 -12.22
C LYS A 142 26.73 -15.41 -11.74
N LEU A 143 26.03 -14.35 -12.15
CA LEU A 143 26.26 -13.01 -11.65
C LEU A 143 25.95 -12.91 -10.14
N GLN A 144 24.79 -13.41 -9.70
CA GLN A 144 24.43 -13.44 -8.27
C GLN A 144 25.47 -14.19 -7.44
N GLN A 145 25.94 -15.36 -7.91
CA GLN A 145 26.99 -16.10 -7.23
C GLN A 145 28.25 -15.25 -7.05
N ARG A 146 28.70 -14.55 -8.09
CA ARG A 146 29.88 -13.66 -8.00
C ARG A 146 29.68 -12.50 -7.05
N MET A 147 28.47 -11.93 -6.98
CA MET A 147 28.17 -10.87 -6.02
C MET A 147 28.16 -11.37 -4.58
N ARG A 148 27.82 -12.65 -4.33
CA ARG A 148 27.95 -13.28 -3.00
C ARG A 148 29.40 -13.60 -2.63
N GLU A 149 30.27 -13.77 -3.62
CA GLU A 149 31.69 -14.07 -3.45
C GLU A 149 32.58 -12.80 -3.31
N GLN A 150 32.05 -11.60 -3.59
CA GLN A 150 32.70 -10.31 -3.31
C GLN A 150 32.59 -9.96 -1.82
#